data_AF-A0A1V4HBS2-F1
#
_entry.id   AF-A0A1V4HBS2-F1
#
_cell.length_a   1.000
_cell.length_b   1.000
_cell.length_c   1.000
_cell.angle_alpha   90.00
_cell.angle_beta   90.00
_cell.angle_gamma   90.00
#
_symmetry.space_group_name_H-M   'P 1'
#
loop_
_entity.id
_entity.type
_entity.pdbx_description
1 polymer ?
#
loop_
_entity_poly.entity_id
_entity_poly.type
_entity_poly.pdbx_seq_one_letter_code
_entity_poly.pdbx_strand_id
1 'polypeptide(L)'
;MTFKPLLHHFKEMKHYFIVVVLVFAFSFYLGWSNSSQFSHFLEGQIQGLKSISQSLSNKDNPQIWYFVIIFLNNAIKSVLIIFLGLLFGILPLFMLVANGMILGYVLTLQTHESALSAVLKGILPHGIIEIPVILIACAYGLKLGLLVWKSGLQLFVPVKLRTASIELKKVMSLTKPLIVAIVALLLLAAIIESTLTYWLVHL
;
A
#
# COMPACT_ATOMS: atom_id res chain seq x y z
N MET A 1 12.15 15.51 -14.61
CA MET A 1 10.69 15.28 -14.55
C MET A 1 10.09 16.32 -13.62
N THR A 2 9.01 17.00 -13.99
CA THR A 2 8.36 18.01 -13.13
C THR A 2 7.23 17.36 -12.33
N PHE A 3 7.24 17.49 -10.99
CA PHE A 3 6.20 16.93 -10.11
C PHE A 3 4.97 17.84 -9.96
N LYS A 4 5.04 19.11 -10.41
CA LYS A 4 3.94 20.08 -10.33
C LYS A 4 2.62 19.57 -10.96
N PRO A 5 2.62 18.95 -12.16
CA PRO A 5 1.39 18.43 -12.75
C PRO A 5 0.76 17.28 -11.94
N LEU A 6 1.60 16.44 -11.31
CA LEU A 6 1.14 15.35 -10.45
C LEU A 6 0.44 15.89 -9.18
N LEU A 7 1.03 16.90 -8.53
CA LEU A 7 0.44 17.53 -7.35
C LEU A 7 -0.87 18.25 -7.66
N HIS A 8 -0.96 18.92 -8.81
CA HIS A 8 -2.22 19.50 -9.26
C HIS A 8 -3.29 18.41 -9.46
N HIS A 9 -2.90 17.30 -10.08
CA HIS A 9 -3.79 16.17 -10.32
C HIS A 9 -4.31 15.55 -9.02
N PHE A 10 -3.50 15.49 -7.95
CA PHE A 10 -3.97 15.02 -6.64
C PHE A 10 -5.11 15.88 -6.06
N LYS A 11 -5.11 17.20 -6.31
CA LYS A 11 -6.22 18.07 -5.89
C LYS A 11 -7.53 17.74 -6.62
N GLU A 12 -7.44 17.41 -7.90
CA GLU A 12 -8.59 16.95 -8.71
C GLU A 12 -9.13 15.61 -8.18
N MET A 13 -8.27 14.79 -7.57
CA MET A 13 -8.57 13.44 -7.09
C MET A 13 -9.01 13.34 -5.63
N LYS A 14 -9.25 14.45 -4.94
CA LYS A 14 -9.53 14.46 -3.49
C LYS A 14 -10.60 13.45 -3.02
N HIS A 15 -11.64 13.21 -3.82
CA HIS A 15 -12.70 12.27 -3.48
C HIS A 15 -12.19 10.82 -3.41
N TYR A 16 -11.25 10.43 -4.28
CA TYR A 16 -10.64 9.09 -4.24
C TYR A 16 -9.81 8.89 -2.97
N PHE A 17 -9.09 9.93 -2.54
CA PHE A 17 -8.36 9.91 -1.27
C PHE A 17 -9.31 9.74 -0.09
N ILE A 18 -10.43 10.48 -0.06
CA ILE A 18 -11.45 10.33 1.00
C ILE A 18 -11.98 8.89 1.03
N VAL A 19 -12.38 8.33 -0.12
CA VAL A 19 -12.88 6.95 -0.20
C VAL A 19 -11.85 5.96 0.32
N VAL A 20 -10.59 6.07 -0.12
CA VAL A 20 -9.51 5.16 0.28
C VAL A 20 -9.19 5.27 1.77
N VAL A 21 -9.18 6.49 2.33
CA VAL A 21 -9.00 6.69 3.77
C VAL A 21 -10.15 6.07 4.57
N LEU A 22 -11.41 6.27 4.14
CA LEU A 22 -12.58 5.71 4.81
C LEU A 22 -12.58 4.17 4.75
N VAL A 23 -12.30 3.59 3.58
CA VAL A 23 -12.21 2.14 3.40
C VAL A 23 -11.09 1.57 4.26
N PHE A 24 -9.93 2.21 4.30
CA PHE A 24 -8.81 1.79 5.14
C PHE A 24 -9.14 1.87 6.63
N ALA A 25 -9.75 2.96 7.10
CA ALA A 25 -10.16 3.11 8.50
C ALA A 25 -11.18 2.06 8.90
N PHE A 26 -12.15 1.78 8.01
CA PHE A 26 -13.15 0.73 8.24
C PHE A 26 -12.52 -0.66 8.27
N SER A 27 -11.65 -0.99 7.32
CA SER A 27 -10.98 -2.30 7.28
C SER A 27 -10.01 -2.49 8.46
N PHE A 28 -9.33 -1.42 8.89
CA PHE A 28 -8.53 -1.40 10.11
C PHE A 28 -9.39 -1.71 11.35
N TYR A 29 -10.51 -1.02 11.50
CA TYR A 29 -11.45 -1.28 12.60
C TYR A 29 -11.98 -2.72 12.58
N LEU A 30 -12.32 -3.26 11.40
CA LEU A 30 -12.75 -4.65 11.28
C LEU A 30 -11.66 -5.63 11.69
N GLY A 31 -10.41 -5.42 11.26
CA GLY A 31 -9.28 -6.26 11.64
C GLY A 31 -8.97 -6.22 13.14
N TRP A 32 -9.17 -5.06 13.77
CA TRP A 32 -9.00 -4.89 15.21
C TRP A 32 -10.15 -5.51 16.03
N SER A 33 -11.41 -5.24 15.66
CA SER A 33 -12.58 -5.68 16.43
C SER A 33 -12.97 -7.14 16.21
N ASN A 34 -12.64 -7.73 15.05
CA ASN A 34 -13.06 -9.10 14.67
C ASN A 34 -11.84 -10.01 14.45
N SER A 35 -10.77 -9.77 15.21
CA SER A 35 -9.51 -10.53 15.13
C SER A 35 -9.71 -12.05 15.26
N SER A 36 -10.66 -12.50 16.08
CA SER A 36 -11.00 -13.91 16.26
C SER A 36 -11.66 -14.56 15.05
N GLN A 37 -12.43 -13.82 14.26
CA GLN A 37 -13.14 -14.34 13.09
C GLN A 37 -12.23 -14.51 11.87
N PHE A 38 -11.22 -13.64 11.75
CA PHE A 38 -10.27 -13.63 10.62
C PHE A 38 -8.90 -14.21 10.99
N SER A 39 -8.77 -14.81 12.18
CA SER A 39 -7.51 -15.31 12.74
C SER A 39 -6.75 -16.19 11.76
N HIS A 40 -7.39 -17.18 11.11
CA HIS A 40 -6.71 -18.06 10.16
C HIS A 40 -6.09 -17.33 8.96
N PHE A 41 -6.80 -16.35 8.38
CA PHE A 41 -6.26 -15.56 7.27
C PHE A 41 -5.12 -14.64 7.74
N LEU A 42 -5.32 -13.98 8.87
CA LEU A 42 -4.39 -12.99 9.41
C LEU A 42 -3.12 -13.66 9.96
N GLU A 43 -3.25 -14.80 10.64
CA GLU A 43 -2.14 -15.64 11.08
C GLU A 43 -1.34 -16.19 9.90
N GLY A 44 -1.99 -16.61 8.81
CA GLY A 44 -1.28 -17.04 7.60
C GLY A 44 -0.37 -15.93 7.03
N GLN A 45 -0.86 -14.68 7.01
CA GLN A 45 -0.07 -13.51 6.59
C GLN A 45 1.08 -13.22 7.56
N ILE A 46 0.83 -13.27 8.88
CA ILE A 46 1.85 -13.05 9.90
C ILE A 46 2.90 -14.16 9.92
N GLN A 47 2.51 -15.42 9.73
CA GLN A 47 3.44 -16.56 9.64
C GLN A 47 4.36 -16.41 8.42
N GLY A 48 3.83 -15.93 7.29
CA GLY A 48 4.65 -15.56 6.13
C GLY A 48 5.66 -14.46 6.43
N LEU A 49 5.27 -13.43 7.18
CA LEU A 49 6.20 -12.39 7.62
C LEU A 49 7.25 -12.93 8.62
N LYS A 50 6.83 -13.81 9.53
CA LYS A 50 7.69 -14.43 10.55
C LYS A 50 8.76 -15.33 9.90
N SER A 51 8.39 -16.13 8.91
CA SER A 51 9.33 -17.01 8.20
C SER A 51 10.36 -16.21 7.39
N ILE A 52 9.93 -15.10 6.77
CA ILE A 52 10.84 -14.15 6.11
C ILE A 52 11.79 -13.55 7.15
N SER A 53 11.28 -13.02 8.27
CA SER A 53 12.12 -12.44 9.34
C SER A 53 13.13 -13.45 9.89
N GLN A 54 12.72 -14.67 10.21
CA GLN A 54 13.62 -15.72 10.71
C GLN A 54 14.71 -16.07 9.69
N SER A 55 14.37 -16.10 8.41
CA SER A 55 15.32 -16.36 7.32
C SER A 55 16.32 -15.22 7.13
N LEU A 56 15.93 -13.98 7.46
CA LEU A 56 16.79 -12.79 7.36
C LEU A 56 17.71 -12.63 8.57
N SER A 57 17.26 -13.00 9.77
CA SER A 57 18.08 -12.94 10.99
C SER A 57 19.30 -13.87 10.96
N ASN A 58 19.27 -14.92 10.15
CA ASN A 58 20.36 -15.90 10.00
C ASN A 58 21.36 -15.55 8.88
N LYS A 59 21.22 -14.41 8.21
CA LYS A 59 22.13 -13.98 7.13
C LYS A 59 23.21 -13.02 7.63
N ASP A 60 24.36 -13.04 6.97
CA ASP A 60 25.40 -12.01 7.14
C ASP A 60 24.82 -10.62 6.80
N ASN A 61 25.02 -9.65 7.69
CA ASN A 61 24.47 -8.29 7.61
C ASN A 61 22.92 -8.25 7.50
N PRO A 62 22.19 -8.68 8.54
CA PRO A 62 20.73 -8.76 8.52
C PRO A 62 20.06 -7.41 8.18
N GLN A 63 20.66 -6.29 8.59
CA GLN A 63 20.17 -4.93 8.30
C GLN A 63 19.96 -4.66 6.81
N ILE A 64 20.94 -5.02 5.97
CA ILE A 64 20.90 -4.78 4.53
C ILE A 64 19.82 -5.65 3.89
N TRP A 65 19.70 -6.89 4.36
CA TRP A 65 18.68 -7.81 3.87
C TRP A 65 17.26 -7.39 4.26
N TYR A 66 17.05 -6.94 5.51
CA TYR A 66 15.79 -6.33 5.93
C TYR A 66 15.44 -5.12 5.05
N PHE A 67 16.40 -4.21 4.85
CA PHE A 67 16.24 -3.04 3.98
C PHE A 67 15.78 -3.44 2.57
N VAL A 68 16.53 -4.32 1.89
CA VAL A 68 16.28 -4.69 0.49
C VAL A 68 14.92 -5.39 0.35
N ILE A 69 14.62 -6.37 1.22
CA ILE A 69 13.39 -7.14 1.10
C ILE A 69 12.17 -6.28 1.40
N ILE A 70 12.20 -5.44 2.44
CA ILE A 70 11.07 -4.57 2.80
C ILE A 70 10.83 -3.54 1.68
N PHE A 71 11.89 -2.84 1.27
CA PHE A 71 11.82 -1.87 0.18
C PHE A 71 11.23 -2.48 -1.09
N LEU A 72 11.78 -3.62 -1.52
CA LEU A 72 11.37 -4.26 -2.76
C LEU A 72 9.94 -4.77 -2.69
N ASN A 73 9.53 -5.39 -1.59
CA ASN A 73 8.15 -5.84 -1.39
C ASN A 73 7.17 -4.68 -1.46
N ASN A 74 7.45 -3.57 -0.76
CA ASN A 74 6.55 -2.42 -0.72
C ASN A 74 6.52 -1.67 -2.05
N ALA A 75 7.66 -1.57 -2.74
CA ALA A 75 7.74 -0.99 -4.07
C ALA A 75 6.94 -1.82 -5.08
N ILE A 76 7.14 -3.15 -5.11
CA ILE A 76 6.40 -4.06 -6.00
C ILE A 76 4.90 -3.99 -5.70
N LYS A 77 4.48 -4.11 -4.43
CA LYS A 77 3.06 -4.04 -4.04
C LYS A 77 2.42 -2.72 -4.48
N SER A 78 3.09 -1.58 -4.25
CA SER A 78 2.55 -0.26 -4.60
C SER A 78 2.42 -0.07 -6.10
N VAL A 79 3.41 -0.53 -6.87
CA VAL A 79 3.37 -0.49 -8.35
C VAL A 79 2.29 -1.43 -8.88
N LEU A 80 2.18 -2.64 -8.34
CA LEU A 80 1.13 -3.58 -8.69
C LEU A 80 -0.26 -3.00 -8.43
N ILE A 81 -0.51 -2.41 -7.26
CA ILE A 81 -1.79 -1.76 -6.93
C ILE A 81 -2.20 -0.75 -8.00
N ILE A 82 -1.27 0.09 -8.47
CA ILE A 82 -1.55 1.09 -9.51
C ILE A 82 -2.01 0.42 -10.80
N PHE A 83 -1.27 -0.58 -11.30
CA PHE A 83 -1.58 -1.23 -12.57
C PHE A 83 -2.78 -2.18 -12.48
N LEU A 84 -2.97 -2.85 -11.35
CA LEU A 84 -4.14 -3.66 -11.06
C LEU A 84 -5.41 -2.80 -10.98
N GLY A 85 -5.27 -1.49 -10.80
CA GLY A 85 -6.34 -0.52 -11.02
C GLY A 85 -6.99 -0.62 -12.39
N LEU A 86 -6.24 -0.99 -13.44
CA LEU A 86 -6.80 -1.18 -14.79
C LEU A 86 -7.86 -2.29 -14.85
N LEU A 87 -7.86 -3.22 -13.89
CA LEU A 87 -8.91 -4.22 -13.70
C LEU A 87 -10.10 -3.62 -12.90
N PHE A 88 -10.62 -2.50 -13.40
CA PHE A 88 -11.80 -1.81 -12.87
C PHE A 88 -11.70 -1.29 -11.42
N GLY A 89 -10.50 -1.21 -10.85
CA GLY A 89 -10.28 -0.69 -9.49
C GLY A 89 -10.71 -1.63 -8.36
N ILE A 90 -11.20 -2.83 -8.65
CA ILE A 90 -11.63 -3.81 -7.64
C ILE A 90 -10.41 -4.31 -6.83
N LEU A 91 -9.32 -4.62 -7.53
CA LEU A 91 -8.15 -5.22 -6.91
C LEU A 91 -7.36 -4.23 -6.00
N PRO A 92 -7.21 -2.94 -6.33
CA PRO A 92 -6.76 -1.92 -5.37
C PRO A 92 -7.58 -1.88 -4.08
N LEU A 93 -8.92 -1.96 -4.16
CA LEU A 93 -9.77 -1.97 -2.96
C LEU A 93 -9.54 -3.22 -2.12
N PHE A 94 -9.46 -4.39 -2.75
CA PHE A 94 -9.16 -5.63 -2.04
C PHE A 94 -7.83 -5.55 -1.30
N MET A 95 -6.77 -5.09 -1.98
CA MET A 95 -5.44 -4.90 -1.37
C MET A 95 -5.48 -3.88 -0.22
N LEU A 96 -6.25 -2.80 -0.36
CA LEU A 96 -6.42 -1.80 0.69
C LEU A 96 -7.13 -2.37 1.92
N VAL A 97 -8.20 -3.14 1.71
CA VAL A 97 -8.95 -3.81 2.79
C VAL A 97 -8.04 -4.81 3.51
N ALA A 98 -7.34 -5.66 2.76
CA ALA A 98 -6.41 -6.64 3.33
C ALA A 98 -5.31 -5.97 4.17
N ASN A 99 -4.67 -4.91 3.66
CA ASN A 99 -3.64 -4.18 4.42
C ASN A 99 -4.21 -3.52 5.68
N GLY A 100 -5.38 -2.89 5.61
CA GLY A 100 -6.02 -2.30 6.79
C GLY A 100 -6.37 -3.36 7.84
N MET A 101 -6.95 -4.49 7.44
CA MET A 101 -7.28 -5.58 8.36
C MET A 101 -6.03 -6.18 9.03
N ILE A 102 -4.94 -6.39 8.27
CA ILE A 102 -3.68 -6.88 8.84
C ILE A 102 -3.14 -5.91 9.88
N LEU A 103 -3.12 -4.61 9.60
CA LEU A 103 -2.64 -3.60 10.55
C LEU A 103 -3.53 -3.50 11.79
N GLY A 104 -4.86 -3.59 11.64
CA GLY A 104 -5.80 -3.62 12.76
C GLY A 104 -5.61 -4.86 13.64
N TYR A 105 -5.37 -6.02 13.02
CA TYR A 105 -5.10 -7.26 13.75
C TYR A 105 -3.80 -7.20 14.54
N VAL A 106 -2.73 -6.68 13.92
CA VAL A 106 -1.42 -6.50 14.56
C VAL A 106 -1.56 -5.68 15.86
N LEU A 107 -2.44 -4.67 15.90
CA LEU A 107 -2.71 -3.90 17.12
C LEU A 107 -3.28 -4.76 18.27
N THR A 108 -4.12 -5.76 17.97
CA THR A 108 -4.68 -6.66 19.01
C THR A 108 -3.59 -7.51 19.65
N LEU A 109 -2.60 -7.94 18.87
CA LEU A 109 -1.51 -8.78 19.32
C LEU A 109 -0.53 -8.06 20.25
N GLN A 110 -0.53 -6.72 20.24
CA GLN A 110 0.30 -5.88 21.11
C GLN A 110 -0.10 -5.99 22.59
N THR A 111 -1.29 -6.53 22.88
CA THR A 111 -1.80 -6.69 24.25
C THR A 111 -1.37 -8.00 24.92
N HIS A 112 -0.76 -8.93 24.18
CA HIS A 112 -0.33 -10.25 24.69
C HIS A 112 1.20 -10.37 24.64
N GLU A 113 1.85 -10.16 25.79
CA GLU A 113 3.30 -10.14 25.91
C GLU A 113 3.94 -11.53 25.75
N SER A 114 5.04 -11.60 24.97
CA SER A 114 6.31 -12.29 25.29
C SER A 114 7.09 -12.78 24.06
N ALA A 115 6.45 -13.00 22.89
CA ALA A 115 7.17 -13.36 21.65
C ALA A 115 6.77 -12.53 20.42
N LEU A 116 5.62 -11.87 20.49
CA LEU A 116 5.06 -11.03 19.43
C LEU A 116 5.65 -9.61 19.41
N SER A 117 6.27 -9.18 20.51
CA SER A 117 6.86 -7.85 20.69
C SER A 117 7.95 -7.51 19.68
N ALA A 118 8.76 -8.48 19.24
CA ALA A 118 9.80 -8.27 18.23
C ALA A 118 9.24 -8.04 16.83
N VAL A 119 8.21 -8.82 16.44
CA VAL A 119 7.51 -8.67 15.16
C VAL A 119 6.71 -7.36 15.14
N LEU A 120 6.10 -7.00 16.27
CA LEU A 120 5.38 -5.73 16.45
C LEU A 120 6.30 -4.51 16.40
N LYS A 121 7.46 -4.56 17.07
CA LYS A 121 8.49 -3.50 17.01
C LYS A 121 9.05 -3.33 15.60
N GLY A 122 9.11 -4.40 14.80
CA GLY A 122 9.45 -4.33 13.38
C GLY A 122 8.33 -3.71 12.55
N ILE A 123 7.09 -4.15 12.71
CA ILE A 123 5.95 -3.73 11.86
C ILE A 123 5.41 -2.33 12.17
N LEU A 124 5.40 -1.89 13.44
CA LEU A 124 4.85 -0.58 13.83
C LEU A 124 5.54 0.61 13.13
N PRO A 125 6.88 0.68 13.07
CA PRO A 125 7.59 1.77 12.37
C PRO A 125 7.24 1.87 10.88
N HIS A 126 6.95 0.73 10.24
CA HIS A 126 6.71 0.66 8.79
C HIS A 126 5.45 1.43 8.35
N GLY A 127 4.42 1.48 9.21
CA GLY A 127 3.13 2.06 8.87
C GLY A 127 3.15 3.57 8.57
N ILE A 128 4.10 4.34 9.11
CA ILE A 128 4.03 5.81 9.05
C ILE A 128 4.20 6.33 7.62
N ILE A 129 5.14 5.76 6.85
CA ILE A 129 5.38 6.16 5.45
C ILE A 129 4.67 5.20 4.49
N GLU A 130 4.59 3.91 4.81
CA GLU A 130 3.95 2.93 3.95
C GLU A 130 2.44 3.17 3.80
N ILE A 131 1.72 3.52 4.88
CA ILE A 131 0.27 3.78 4.80
C ILE A 131 -0.04 4.93 3.83
N PRO A 132 0.56 6.14 3.95
CA PRO A 132 0.36 7.19 2.96
C PRO A 132 0.65 6.75 1.53
N VAL A 133 1.73 5.99 1.32
CA VAL A 133 2.11 5.51 -0.01
C VAL A 133 1.07 4.53 -0.58
N ILE A 134 0.60 3.56 0.21
CA ILE A 134 -0.46 2.63 -0.19
C ILE A 134 -1.75 3.38 -0.49
N LEU A 135 -2.14 4.36 0.35
CA LEU A 135 -3.34 5.17 0.12
C LEU A 135 -3.24 5.95 -1.21
N ILE A 136 -2.08 6.54 -1.51
CA ILE A 136 -1.82 7.22 -2.78
C ILE A 136 -1.92 6.23 -3.95
N ALA A 137 -1.26 5.07 -3.87
CA ALA A 137 -1.27 4.05 -4.89
C ALA A 137 -2.70 3.53 -5.17
N CYS A 138 -3.48 3.25 -4.12
CA CYS A 138 -4.87 2.80 -4.20
C CYS A 138 -5.79 3.86 -4.79
N ALA A 139 -5.69 5.13 -4.33
CA ALA A 139 -6.50 6.22 -4.87
C ALA A 139 -6.24 6.43 -6.37
N TYR A 140 -4.98 6.30 -6.77
CA TYR A 140 -4.58 6.37 -8.17
C TYR A 140 -5.07 5.19 -9.00
N GLY A 141 -4.90 3.96 -8.50
CA GLY A 141 -5.38 2.74 -9.13
C GLY A 141 -6.91 2.74 -9.29
N LEU A 142 -7.64 3.23 -8.29
CA LEU A 142 -9.09 3.41 -8.37
C LEU A 142 -9.52 4.38 -9.48
N LYS A 143 -8.86 5.53 -9.59
CA LYS A 143 -9.14 6.47 -10.68
C LYS A 143 -8.86 5.85 -12.04
N LEU A 144 -7.73 5.14 -12.19
CA LEU A 144 -7.42 4.42 -13.42
C LEU A 144 -8.52 3.42 -13.76
N GLY A 145 -8.97 2.62 -12.80
CA GLY A 145 -10.05 1.65 -12.99
C GLY A 145 -11.37 2.27 -13.40
N LEU A 146 -11.78 3.36 -12.75
CA LEU A 146 -13.00 4.08 -13.13
C LEU A 146 -12.89 4.72 -14.51
N LEU A 147 -11.71 5.21 -14.91
CA LEU A 147 -11.50 5.74 -16.26
C LEU A 147 -11.51 4.66 -17.33
N VAL A 148 -11.00 3.46 -17.04
CA VAL A 148 -11.11 2.29 -17.94
C VAL A 148 -12.58 1.89 -18.11
N TRP A 149 -13.33 1.78 -17.00
CA TRP A 149 -14.76 1.50 -17.02
C TRP A 149 -15.55 2.53 -17.84
N LYS A 150 -15.34 3.83 -17.55
CA LYS A 150 -15.98 4.93 -18.30
C LYS A 150 -15.59 4.93 -19.78
N SER A 151 -14.33 4.65 -20.11
CA SER A 151 -13.87 4.57 -21.50
C SER A 151 -14.56 3.43 -22.25
N GLY A 152 -14.77 2.27 -21.60
CA GLY A 152 -15.53 1.16 -22.15
C GLY A 152 -17.00 1.52 -22.40
N LEU A 153 -17.67 2.16 -21.44
CA LEU A 153 -19.06 2.62 -21.59
C LEU A 153 -19.24 3.67 -22.70
N GLN A 154 -18.26 4.57 -22.86
CA GLN A 154 -18.28 5.61 -23.90
C GLN A 154 -18.00 5.08 -25.32
N LEU A 155 -17.70 3.79 -25.50
CA LEU A 155 -17.58 3.18 -26.84
C LEU A 155 -18.90 3.24 -27.62
N PHE A 156 -20.04 3.28 -26.93
CA PHE A 156 -21.38 3.40 -27.52
C PHE A 156 -21.85 4.86 -27.72
N VAL A 157 -21.02 5.85 -27.36
CA VAL A 157 -21.33 7.27 -27.43
C VAL A 157 -20.54 7.94 -28.57
N PRO A 158 -21.10 8.95 -29.27
CA PRO A 158 -20.39 9.67 -30.34
C PRO A 158 -19.05 10.26 -29.88
N VAL A 159 -18.07 10.20 -30.78
CA VAL A 159 -16.64 10.51 -30.51
C VAL A 159 -16.42 11.89 -29.91
N LYS A 160 -17.25 12.90 -30.26
CA LYS A 160 -17.17 14.27 -29.72
C LYS A 160 -17.40 14.36 -28.20
N LEU A 161 -18.08 13.38 -27.60
CA LEU A 161 -18.37 13.34 -26.16
C LEU A 161 -17.43 12.42 -25.37
N ARG A 162 -16.46 11.76 -26.04
CA ARG A 162 -15.52 10.82 -25.41
C ARG A 162 -14.40 11.54 -24.67
N THR A 163 -14.71 12.05 -23.48
CA THR A 163 -13.74 12.71 -22.60
C THR A 163 -12.90 11.73 -21.80
N ALA A 164 -13.38 10.51 -21.55
CA ALA A 164 -12.72 9.54 -20.66
C ALA A 164 -11.38 9.03 -21.22
N SER A 165 -11.27 8.81 -22.54
CA SER A 165 -10.03 8.32 -23.15
C SER A 165 -8.91 9.36 -23.13
N ILE A 166 -9.26 10.66 -23.21
CA ILE A 166 -8.30 11.77 -23.09
C ILE A 166 -7.80 11.84 -21.64
N GLU A 167 -8.71 11.78 -20.68
CA GLU A 167 -8.36 11.77 -19.26
C GLU A 167 -7.52 10.53 -18.90
N LEU A 168 -7.87 9.35 -19.42
CA LEU A 168 -7.09 8.13 -19.21
C LEU A 168 -5.66 8.26 -19.72
N LYS A 169 -5.45 8.85 -20.91
CA LYS A 169 -4.09 9.13 -21.43
C LYS A 169 -3.34 10.12 -20.54
N LYS A 170 -4.00 11.17 -20.03
CA LYS A 170 -3.42 12.12 -19.08
C LYS A 170 -3.00 11.43 -17.78
N VAL A 171 -3.86 10.58 -17.21
CA VAL A 171 -3.52 9.82 -16.01
C VAL A 171 -2.39 8.83 -16.31
N MET A 172 -2.44 8.12 -17.43
CA MET A 172 -1.37 7.16 -17.78
C MET A 172 0.01 7.84 -17.91
N SER A 173 0.08 9.05 -18.46
CA SER A 173 1.36 9.78 -18.55
C SER A 173 1.88 10.27 -17.19
N LEU A 174 0.98 10.51 -16.23
CA LEU A 174 1.32 10.85 -14.84
C LEU A 174 1.71 9.63 -13.99
N THR A 175 1.49 8.40 -14.49
CA THR A 175 1.85 7.17 -13.77
C THR A 175 3.36 7.07 -13.57
N LYS A 176 4.18 7.44 -14.56
CA LYS A 176 5.64 7.39 -14.45
C LYS A 176 6.18 8.30 -13.34
N PRO A 177 5.86 9.61 -13.29
CA PRO A 177 6.32 10.45 -12.18
C PRO A 177 5.73 10.03 -10.83
N LEU A 178 4.53 9.45 -10.80
CA LEU A 178 3.97 8.87 -9.58
C LEU A 178 4.80 7.70 -9.06
N ILE A 179 5.14 6.74 -9.92
CA ILE A 179 5.96 5.58 -9.54
C ILE A 179 7.31 6.05 -9.01
N VAL A 180 7.96 7.03 -9.66
CA VAL A 180 9.22 7.60 -9.18
C VAL A 180 9.06 8.23 -7.79
N ALA A 181 7.98 8.98 -7.56
CA ALA A 181 7.71 9.57 -6.24
C ALA A 181 7.47 8.49 -5.17
N ILE A 182 6.66 7.48 -5.47
CA ILE A 182 6.36 6.36 -4.56
C ILE A 182 7.63 5.59 -4.21
N VAL A 183 8.43 5.22 -5.22
CA VAL A 183 9.67 4.48 -5.00
C VAL A 183 10.66 5.31 -4.17
N ALA A 184 10.75 6.62 -4.42
CA ALA A 184 11.60 7.50 -3.61
C ALA A 184 11.12 7.60 -2.14
N LEU A 185 9.81 7.72 -1.91
CA LEU A 185 9.23 7.75 -0.56
C LEU A 185 9.45 6.42 0.18
N LEU A 186 9.27 5.29 -0.51
CA LEU A 186 9.51 3.96 0.05
C LEU A 186 11.00 3.69 0.31
N LEU A 187 11.89 4.27 -0.50
CA LEU A 187 13.32 4.20 -0.26
C LEU A 187 13.67 4.92 1.04
N LEU A 188 13.13 6.14 1.25
CA LEU A 188 13.29 6.88 2.49
C LEU A 188 12.70 6.10 3.68
N ALA A 189 11.52 5.50 3.50
CA ALA A 189 10.90 4.62 4.49
C ALA A 189 11.83 3.49 4.89
N ALA A 190 12.33 2.73 3.92
CA ALA A 190 13.22 1.60 4.19
C ALA A 190 14.53 2.03 4.88
N ILE A 191 15.10 3.20 4.55
CA ILE A 191 16.30 3.72 5.24
C ILE A 191 16.00 4.00 6.72
N ILE A 192 14.91 4.73 6.99
CA ILE A 192 14.49 5.06 8.36
C ILE A 192 14.15 3.78 9.13
N GLU A 193 13.49 2.82 8.49
CA GLU A 193 13.00 1.61 9.13
C GLU A 193 14.11 0.59 9.38
N SER A 194 15.02 0.38 8.43
CA SER A 194 16.16 -0.54 8.62
C SER A 194 17.09 -0.09 9.75
N THR A 195 17.23 1.23 9.94
CA THR A 195 17.98 1.81 11.05
C THR A 195 17.22 1.69 12.38
N LEU A 196 15.93 2.01 12.42
CA LEU A 196 15.09 1.90 13.62
C LEU A 196 14.86 0.44 14.06
N THR A 197 14.59 -0.47 13.13
CA THR A 197 14.34 -1.90 13.40
C THR A 197 15.58 -2.55 13.99
N TYR A 198 16.76 -2.25 13.46
CA TYR A 198 18.01 -2.71 14.04
C TYR A 198 18.17 -2.24 15.49
N TRP A 199 17.90 -0.96 15.75
CA TRP A 199 18.00 -0.41 17.10
C TRP A 199 17.00 -1.06 18.05
N LEU A 200 15.77 -1.32 17.60
CA LEU A 200 14.70 -1.94 18.40
C LEU A 200 14.88 -3.45 18.68
N VAL A 201 15.60 -4.17 17.81
CA VAL A 201 15.87 -5.61 17.94
C VAL A 201 17.12 -5.87 18.81
N HIS A 202 18.04 -4.91 18.92
CA HIS A 202 19.21 -4.97 19.80
C HIS A 202 19.04 -4.29 21.16
N LEU A 203 17.79 -3.98 21.53
CA LEU A 203 17.40 -3.39 22.82
C LEU A 203 16.48 -4.36 23.58
#